data_AF-A0A6M7UB77-F1
#
_entry.id   AF-A0A6M7UB77-F1
#
_cell.length_a   1.000
_cell.length_b   1.000
_cell.length_c   1.000
_cell.angle_alpha   90.00
_cell.angle_beta   90.00
_cell.angle_gamma   90.00
#
_symmetry.space_group_name_H-M   'P 1'
#
loop_
_entity.id
_entity.type
_entity.pdbx_description
1 polymer ?
#
loop_
_entity_poly.entity_id
_entity_poly.type
_entity_poly.pdbx_seq_one_letter_code
_entity_poly.pdbx_strand_id
1 'polypeptide(L)'
;MAEDIEDGPAMDARRFAALAEAYGGDLRRWPQAERAAASSFASSETGQAILRHAGTLDAMLDGYGIRHPGKALHDAILRTANRHIVRRRRQRFWWLGLGLAGIGLAGAIAGLALVTVVTPEVQPDHYVLDANATSFGDAGPDTIEEDL
;
A
#
# COMPACT_ATOMS: atom_id res chain seq x y z
N MET A 1 -45.23 35.76 16.88
CA MET A 1 -44.16 35.06 16.14
C MET A 1 -44.85 34.05 15.24
N ALA A 2 -45.13 34.44 14.01
CA ALA A 2 -45.50 33.52 12.95
C ALA A 2 -44.24 33.35 12.13
N GLU A 3 -43.67 32.15 12.18
CA GLU A 3 -42.51 31.80 11.36
C GLU A 3 -43.00 31.76 9.91
N ASP A 4 -42.50 32.72 9.13
CA ASP A 4 -42.63 32.80 7.69
C ASP A 4 -41.96 31.54 7.14
N ILE A 5 -42.78 30.54 6.78
CA ILE A 5 -42.30 29.35 6.07
C ILE A 5 -41.82 29.89 4.73
N GLU A 6 -40.50 30.02 4.57
CA GLU A 6 -39.88 30.31 3.28
C GLU A 6 -40.36 29.24 2.30
N ASP A 7 -41.41 29.57 1.53
CA ASP A 7 -41.72 28.94 0.27
C ASP A 7 -40.46 29.09 -0.58
N GLY A 8 -39.60 28.07 -0.56
CA GLY A 8 -38.37 28.04 -1.32
C GLY A 8 -38.67 28.44 -2.76
N PRO A 9 -37.83 29.29 -3.40
CA PRO A 9 -38.18 29.96 -4.64
C PRO A 9 -38.68 28.94 -5.67
N ALA A 10 -39.92 29.13 -6.11
CA ALA A 10 -40.52 28.30 -7.14
C ALA A 10 -39.56 28.23 -8.35
N MET A 11 -39.17 27.02 -8.74
CA MET A 11 -38.25 26.84 -9.86
C MET A 11 -38.90 27.33 -11.14
N ASP A 12 -38.16 28.12 -11.92
CA ASP A 12 -38.64 28.57 -13.24
C ASP A 12 -38.58 27.43 -14.27
N ALA A 13 -39.53 27.44 -15.21
CA ALA A 13 -39.64 26.43 -16.26
C ALA A 13 -38.38 26.35 -17.15
N ARG A 14 -37.75 27.50 -17.45
CA ARG A 14 -36.53 27.53 -18.27
C ARG A 14 -35.36 26.90 -17.53
N ARG A 15 -35.25 27.14 -16.22
CA ARG A 15 -34.22 26.53 -15.37
C ARG A 15 -34.42 25.01 -15.28
N PHE A 16 -35.67 24.57 -15.08
CA PHE A 16 -36.01 23.16 -15.03
C PHE A 16 -35.69 22.45 -16.36
N ALA A 17 -36.03 23.05 -17.50
CA ALA A 17 -35.70 22.52 -18.82
C ALA A 17 -34.19 22.38 -19.04
N ALA A 18 -33.41 23.42 -18.69
CA ALA A 18 -31.96 23.37 -18.82
C ALA A 18 -31.32 22.27 -17.95
N LEU A 19 -31.86 22.02 -16.75
CA LEU A 19 -31.42 20.92 -15.90
C LEU A 19 -31.79 19.56 -16.48
N ALA A 20 -32.99 19.40 -17.03
CA ALA A 20 -33.42 18.16 -17.68
C ALA A 20 -32.59 17.84 -18.94
N GLU A 21 -32.23 18.85 -19.72
CA GLU A 21 -31.33 18.69 -20.87
C GLU A 21 -29.91 18.27 -20.46
N ALA A 22 -29.39 18.83 -19.36
CA ALA A 22 -28.02 18.56 -18.93
C ALA A 22 -27.85 17.24 -18.16
N TYR A 23 -28.85 16.85 -17.36
CA TYR A 23 -28.76 15.71 -16.43
C TYR A 23 -29.72 14.55 -16.77
N GLY A 24 -30.62 14.75 -17.74
CA GLY A 24 -31.66 13.78 -18.11
C GLY A 24 -32.93 13.88 -17.26
N GLY A 25 -33.86 12.97 -17.53
CA GLY A 25 -35.19 12.94 -16.90
C GLY A 25 -35.22 12.44 -15.45
N ASP A 26 -34.11 11.94 -14.93
CA ASP A 26 -34.01 11.42 -13.57
C ASP A 26 -33.49 12.47 -12.59
N LEU A 27 -34.38 13.01 -11.76
CA LEU A 27 -34.11 14.01 -10.71
C LEU A 27 -33.00 13.57 -9.74
N ARG A 28 -32.75 12.28 -9.57
CA ARG A 28 -31.67 11.77 -8.68
C ARG A 28 -30.28 12.10 -9.21
N ARG A 29 -30.14 12.37 -10.50
CA ARG A 29 -28.86 12.74 -11.15
C ARG A 29 -28.57 14.24 -11.04
N TRP A 30 -29.58 15.04 -10.71
CA TRP A 30 -29.49 16.50 -10.68
C TRP A 30 -28.66 16.99 -9.48
N PRO A 31 -28.15 18.24 -9.51
CA PRO A 31 -27.44 18.84 -8.37
C PRO A 31 -28.30 18.88 -7.12
N GLN A 32 -27.73 18.51 -5.96
CA GLN A 32 -28.46 18.37 -4.70
C GLN A 32 -29.24 19.64 -4.30
N ALA A 33 -28.67 20.82 -4.53
CA ALA A 33 -29.28 22.11 -4.21
C ALA A 33 -30.61 22.35 -4.96
N GLU A 34 -30.77 21.77 -6.15
CA GLU A 34 -31.92 22.01 -7.04
C GLU A 34 -33.00 20.93 -6.90
N ARG A 35 -32.71 19.78 -6.26
CA ARG A 35 -33.61 18.62 -6.23
C ARG A 35 -34.94 18.89 -5.52
N ALA A 36 -34.92 19.65 -4.43
CA ALA A 36 -36.14 19.96 -3.68
C ALA A 36 -37.09 20.81 -4.52
N ALA A 37 -36.60 21.92 -5.06
CA ALA A 37 -37.38 22.81 -5.93
C ALA A 37 -37.82 22.11 -7.23
N ALA A 38 -36.94 21.28 -7.82
CA ALA A 38 -37.27 20.49 -9.00
C ALA A 38 -38.36 19.44 -8.72
N SER A 39 -38.35 18.81 -7.54
CA SER A 39 -39.40 17.83 -7.16
C SER A 39 -40.78 18.49 -7.04
N SER A 40 -40.83 19.70 -6.46
CA SER A 40 -42.06 20.49 -6.41
C SER A 40 -42.52 20.88 -7.82
N PHE A 41 -41.62 21.37 -8.68
CA PHE A 41 -41.96 21.75 -10.06
C PHE A 41 -42.36 20.57 -10.94
N ALA A 42 -41.75 19.39 -10.74
CA ALA A 42 -42.03 18.17 -11.49
C ALA A 42 -43.48 17.68 -11.31
N SER A 43 -44.17 18.11 -10.25
CA SER A 43 -45.59 17.80 -10.05
C SER A 43 -46.50 18.57 -11.01
N SER A 44 -46.03 19.66 -11.61
CA SER A 44 -46.77 20.43 -12.62
C SER A 44 -46.84 19.71 -13.96
N GLU A 45 -47.87 19.98 -14.76
CA GLU A 45 -48.02 19.41 -16.11
C GLU A 45 -46.82 19.74 -17.02
N THR A 46 -46.34 20.98 -16.96
CA THR A 46 -45.16 21.44 -17.68
C THR A 46 -43.91 20.67 -17.26
N GLY A 47 -43.70 20.49 -15.96
CA GLY A 47 -42.59 19.71 -15.42
C GLY A 47 -42.61 18.26 -15.91
N GLN A 48 -43.79 17.61 -15.86
CA GLN A 48 -43.96 16.25 -16.37
C GLN A 48 -43.72 16.15 -17.87
N ALA A 49 -44.17 17.14 -18.67
CA ALA A 49 -43.92 17.17 -20.11
C ALA A 49 -42.41 17.24 -20.42
N ILE A 50 -41.68 18.10 -19.72
CA ILE A 50 -40.22 18.24 -19.87
C ILE A 50 -39.50 16.94 -19.47
N LEU A 51 -39.83 16.35 -18.31
CA LEU A 51 -39.20 15.10 -17.86
C LEU A 51 -39.51 13.93 -18.77
N ARG A 52 -40.74 13.82 -19.31
CA ARG A 52 -41.08 12.78 -20.29
C ARG A 52 -40.26 12.90 -21.58
N HIS A 53 -40.07 14.13 -22.06
CA HIS A 53 -39.26 14.37 -23.25
C HIS A 53 -37.81 13.93 -23.01
N ALA A 54 -37.19 14.39 -21.91
CA ALA A 54 -35.82 14.00 -21.54
C ALA A 54 -35.70 12.47 -21.30
N GLY A 55 -36.66 11.89 -20.58
CA GLY A 55 -36.68 10.46 -20.26
C GLY A 55 -36.88 9.56 -21.48
N THR A 56 -37.49 10.06 -22.56
CA THR A 56 -37.61 9.31 -23.82
C THR A 56 -36.25 9.08 -24.47
N LEU A 57 -35.42 10.13 -24.51
CA LEU A 57 -34.05 10.02 -25.01
C LEU A 57 -33.22 9.09 -24.12
N ASP A 58 -33.33 9.24 -22.80
CA ASP A 58 -32.65 8.38 -21.84
C ASP A 58 -33.02 6.90 -22.04
N ALA A 59 -34.31 6.59 -22.22
CA ALA A 59 -34.77 5.22 -22.46
C ALA A 59 -34.23 4.64 -23.79
N MET A 60 -34.11 5.46 -24.84
CA MET A 60 -33.49 5.04 -26.09
C MET A 60 -32.00 4.72 -25.91
N LEU A 61 -31.29 5.52 -25.12
CA LEU A 61 -29.87 5.32 -24.82
C LEU A 61 -29.63 4.12 -23.91
N ASP A 62 -30.46 3.93 -22.88
CA ASP A 62 -30.39 2.78 -21.96
C ASP A 62 -30.67 1.45 -22.68
N GLY A 63 -31.46 1.49 -23.76
CA GLY A 63 -31.69 0.35 -24.64
C GLY A 63 -30.46 -0.09 -25.44
N TYR A 64 -29.40 0.73 -25.51
CA TYR A 64 -28.18 0.39 -26.21
C TYR A 64 -27.32 -0.59 -25.39
N GLY A 65 -27.60 -1.88 -25.54
CA GLY A 65 -26.83 -2.95 -24.94
C GLY A 65 -25.50 -3.18 -25.66
N ILE A 66 -24.39 -2.77 -25.03
CA ILE A 66 -23.05 -3.20 -25.45
C ILE A 66 -22.93 -4.70 -25.13
N ARG A 67 -22.54 -5.52 -26.12
CA ARG A 67 -22.30 -6.96 -25.91
C ARG A 67 -21.30 -7.12 -24.76
N HIS A 68 -21.70 -7.88 -23.73
CA HIS A 68 -20.87 -8.14 -22.57
C HIS A 68 -19.46 -8.56 -23.02
N PRO A 69 -18.40 -7.96 -22.45
CA PRO A 69 -17.05 -8.35 -22.80
C PRO A 69 -16.89 -9.85 -22.55
N GLY A 70 -16.44 -10.56 -23.58
CA GLY A 70 -16.36 -12.02 -23.53
C GLY A 70 -15.46 -12.52 -22.39
N LYS A 71 -15.65 -13.78 -22.01
CA LYS A 71 -14.89 -14.47 -20.93
C LYS A 71 -13.39 -14.19 -20.97
N ALA A 72 -12.80 -14.02 -22.16
CA ALA A 72 -11.39 -13.68 -22.35
C ALA A 72 -10.97 -12.35 -21.69
N LEU A 73 -11.79 -11.30 -21.74
CA LEU A 73 -11.47 -10.02 -21.08
C LEU A 73 -11.60 -10.14 -19.57
N HIS A 74 -12.62 -10.83 -19.09
CA HIS A 74 -12.79 -11.12 -17.66
C HIS A 74 -11.58 -11.88 -17.10
N ASP A 75 -11.16 -12.94 -17.78
CA ASP A 75 -9.98 -13.73 -17.42
C ASP A 75 -8.68 -12.90 -17.52
N ALA A 76 -8.59 -11.93 -18.44
CA ALA A 76 -7.46 -11.01 -18.53
C ALA A 76 -7.41 -10.03 -17.35
N ILE A 77 -8.55 -9.50 -16.91
CA ILE A 77 -8.66 -8.62 -15.74
C ILE A 77 -8.25 -9.39 -14.47
N LEU A 78 -8.81 -10.58 -14.26
CA LEU A 78 -8.47 -11.41 -13.10
C LEU A 78 -6.99 -11.79 -13.07
N ARG A 79 -6.40 -12.17 -14.22
CA ARG A 79 -4.96 -12.46 -14.31
C ARG A 79 -4.11 -11.24 -13.98
N THR A 80 -4.49 -10.06 -14.47
CA THR A 80 -3.77 -8.81 -14.20
C THR A 80 -3.85 -8.45 -12.71
N ALA A 81 -5.04 -8.52 -12.12
CA ALA A 81 -5.25 -8.28 -10.70
C ALA A 81 -4.44 -9.25 -9.83
N ASN A 82 -4.47 -10.54 -10.15
CA ASN A 82 -3.72 -11.56 -9.41
C ASN A 82 -2.20 -11.34 -9.49
N ARG A 83 -1.67 -10.98 -10.67
CA ARG A 83 -0.24 -10.66 -10.85
C ARG A 83 0.21 -9.52 -9.93
N HIS A 84 -0.61 -8.48 -9.78
CA HIS A 84 -0.30 -7.35 -8.90
C HIS A 84 -0.27 -7.75 -7.41
N ILE A 85 -1.25 -8.55 -6.97
CA ILE A 85 -1.34 -9.03 -5.58
C ILE A 85 -0.17 -9.94 -5.23
N VAL A 86 0.11 -10.94 -6.09
CA VAL A 86 1.22 -11.88 -5.90
C VAL A 86 2.56 -11.16 -5.88
N ARG A 87 2.78 -10.18 -6.77
CA ARG A 87 4.01 -9.38 -6.82
C ARG A 87 4.21 -8.56 -5.53
N ARG A 88 3.15 -7.92 -5.00
CA ARG A 88 3.23 -7.19 -3.72
C ARG A 88 3.54 -8.13 -2.54
N ARG A 89 2.91 -9.30 -2.47
CA ARG A 89 3.22 -10.31 -1.42
C ARG A 89 4.67 -10.76 -1.51
N ARG A 90 5.15 -11.12 -2.70
CA ARG A 90 6.53 -11.58 -2.90
C ARG A 90 7.56 -10.51 -2.54
N GLN A 91 7.30 -9.25 -2.88
CA GLN A 91 8.15 -8.14 -2.42
C GLN A 91 8.13 -8.04 -0.90
N ARG A 92 6.96 -8.05 -0.25
CA ARG A 92 6.90 -7.98 1.22
C ARG A 92 7.65 -9.13 1.89
N PHE A 93 7.53 -10.35 1.37
CA PHE A 93 8.32 -11.50 1.85
C PHE A 93 9.83 -11.30 1.64
N TRP A 94 10.24 -10.73 0.51
CA TRP A 94 11.64 -10.44 0.25
C TRP A 94 12.20 -9.37 1.19
N TRP A 95 11.43 -8.31 1.46
CA TRP A 95 11.77 -7.28 2.46
C TRP A 95 11.82 -7.84 3.89
N LEU A 96 10.91 -8.77 4.25
CA LEU A 96 10.95 -9.46 5.53
C LEU A 96 12.18 -10.36 5.67
N GLY A 97 12.55 -11.08 4.60
CA GLY A 97 13.78 -11.88 4.55
C GLY A 97 15.04 -11.02 4.67
N LEU A 98 15.06 -9.86 4.00
CA LEU A 98 16.15 -8.89 4.13
C LEU A 98 16.25 -8.32 5.54
N GLY A 99 15.10 -7.98 6.15
CA GLY A 99 15.05 -7.51 7.54
C GLY A 99 15.57 -8.55 8.53
N LEU A 100 15.19 -9.82 8.35
CA LEU A 100 15.64 -10.91 9.22
C LEU A 100 17.15 -11.19 9.07
N ALA A 101 17.67 -11.16 7.83
CA ALA A 101 19.11 -11.32 7.57
C ALA A 101 19.94 -10.17 8.16
N GLY A 102 19.42 -8.93 8.09
CA GLY A 102 20.05 -7.77 8.72
C GLY A 102 20.11 -7.86 10.25
N ILE A 103 19.04 -8.34 10.89
CA ILE A 103 19.00 -8.57 12.34
C ILE A 103 20.00 -9.66 12.74
N GLY A 104 20.11 -10.73 11.96
CA GLY A 104 21.10 -11.79 12.20
C GLY A 104 22.55 -11.30 12.13
N LEU A 105 22.87 -10.45 11.15
CA LEU A 105 24.22 -9.88 11.00
C LEU A 105 24.56 -8.89 12.12
N ALA A 106 23.62 -8.03 12.53
CA ALA A 106 23.79 -7.13 13.65
C ALA A 106 23.96 -7.90 14.98
N GLY A 107 23.20 -8.99 15.16
CA GLY A 107 23.35 -9.90 16.30
C GLY A 107 24.72 -10.59 16.33
N ALA A 108 25.25 -11.00 15.18
CA ALA A 108 26.58 -11.62 15.10
C ALA A 108 27.70 -10.63 15.44
N ILE A 109 27.62 -9.39 14.94
CA ILE A 109 28.61 -8.33 15.24
C ILE A 109 28.54 -7.93 16.73
N ALA A 110 27.34 -7.79 17.29
CA ALA A 110 27.16 -7.50 18.72
C ALA A 110 27.66 -8.65 19.60
N GLY A 111 27.45 -9.91 19.20
CA GLY A 111 27.99 -11.08 19.89
C GLY A 111 29.52 -11.14 19.87
N LEU A 112 30.15 -10.80 18.74
CA LEU A 112 31.61 -10.70 18.64
C LEU A 112 32.17 -9.57 19.52
N ALA A 113 31.54 -8.40 19.53
CA ALA A 113 31.97 -7.26 20.36
C ALA A 113 31.81 -7.54 21.87
N LEU A 114 30.80 -8.31 22.26
CA LEU A 114 30.65 -8.75 23.65
C LEU A 114 31.80 -9.67 24.08
N VAL A 115 32.22 -10.60 23.20
CA VAL A 115 33.32 -11.53 23.49
C VAL A 115 34.62 -10.77 23.75
N THR A 116 34.93 -9.74 22.96
CA THR A 116 36.17 -8.95 23.12
C THR A 116 36.21 -8.12 24.39
N VAL A 117 35.05 -7.74 24.94
CA VAL A 117 35.00 -6.96 26.20
C VAL A 117 35.05 -7.86 27.43
N VAL A 118 34.53 -9.08 27.33
CA VAL A 118 34.49 -10.03 28.46
C VAL A 118 35.78 -10.85 28.57
N THR A 119 36.53 -11.03 27.49
CA THR A 119 37.90 -11.56 27.56
C THR A 119 38.90 -10.42 27.39
N PRO A 120 39.28 -9.69 28.46
CA PRO A 120 40.55 -8.97 28.42
C PRO A 120 41.63 -9.99 28.10
N GLU A 121 42.53 -9.62 27.19
CA GLU A 121 43.72 -10.38 26.81
C GLU A 121 44.23 -11.20 28.02
N VAL A 122 44.01 -12.51 28.00
CA VAL A 122 45.01 -13.37 28.62
C VAL A 122 46.18 -13.16 27.70
N GLN A 123 47.05 -12.19 28.03
CA GLN A 123 48.37 -12.14 27.46
C GLN A 123 48.90 -13.56 27.61
N PRO A 124 49.18 -14.29 26.53
CA PRO A 124 50.09 -15.40 26.68
C PRO A 124 51.38 -14.71 27.09
N ASP A 125 51.71 -14.75 28.38
CA ASP A 125 53.09 -14.59 28.82
C ASP A 125 53.89 -15.37 27.79
N HIS A 126 54.80 -14.69 27.09
CA HIS A 126 55.63 -15.31 26.07
C HIS A 126 56.15 -16.62 26.66
N TYR A 127 55.56 -17.74 26.23
CA TYR A 127 56.18 -19.03 26.37
C TYR A 127 57.36 -18.95 25.40
N VAL A 128 58.47 -18.40 25.89
CA VAL A 128 59.77 -18.73 25.33
C VAL A 128 59.87 -20.21 25.62
N LEU A 129 59.38 -21.01 24.68
CA LEU A 129 59.75 -22.39 24.58
C LEU A 129 61.24 -22.33 24.26
N ASP A 130 62.05 -22.30 25.32
CA ASP A 130 63.48 -22.51 25.21
C ASP A 130 63.59 -23.84 24.46
N ALA A 131 64.05 -23.79 23.21
CA ALA A 131 63.93 -24.90 22.26
C ALA A 131 64.74 -26.14 22.69
N ASN A 132 65.43 -26.01 23.82
CA ASN A 132 66.35 -26.91 24.49
C ASN A 132 65.81 -27.36 25.88
N ALA A 133 64.69 -26.80 26.36
CA ALA A 133 64.04 -27.22 27.60
C ALA A 133 62.99 -28.31 27.33
N THR A 134 63.42 -29.57 27.38
CA THR A 134 62.49 -30.71 27.47
C THR A 134 62.29 -31.11 28.93
N SER A 135 61.22 -31.86 29.24
CA SER A 135 60.91 -32.38 30.58
C SER A 135 62.02 -33.25 31.23
N PHE A 136 63.14 -33.48 30.52
CA PHE A 136 64.29 -34.27 30.96
C PHE A 136 65.59 -33.47 31.14
N GLY A 137 65.54 -32.12 31.07
CA GLY A 137 66.70 -31.25 31.29
C GLY A 137 67.17 -30.53 30.03
N ASP A 138 67.82 -29.39 30.25
CA ASP A 138 68.36 -28.47 29.24
C ASP A 138 69.52 -29.13 28.47
N ALA A 139 69.42 -29.13 27.14
CA ALA A 139 70.48 -29.56 26.23
C ALA A 139 71.11 -28.34 25.55
N GLY A 140 71.51 -27.35 26.34
CA GLY A 140 72.45 -26.32 25.90
C GLY A 140 73.83 -26.95 25.64
N PRO A 141 74.62 -26.46 24.67
CA PRO A 141 75.95 -26.97 24.45
C PRO A 141 76.80 -26.73 25.70
N ASP A 142 77.15 -27.79 26.42
CA ASP A 142 78.14 -27.76 27.47
C ASP A 142 79.45 -27.23 26.87
N THR A 143 79.72 -25.94 27.03
CA THR A 143 81.06 -25.41 26.85
C THR A 143 81.90 -25.99 27.98
N ILE A 144 82.59 -27.09 27.67
CA ILE A 144 83.59 -27.66 28.56
C ILE A 144 84.71 -26.62 28.66
N GLU A 145 84.68 -25.88 29.75
CA GLU A 145 85.75 -25.01 30.20
C GLU A 145 86.87 -25.94 30.67
N GLU A 146 87.80 -26.25 29.76
CA GLU A 146 89.00 -27.04 30.06
C GLU A 146 90.03 -26.11 30.72
N ASP A 147 90.21 -26.31 32.02
CA ASP A 147 91.19 -25.63 32.90
C ASP A 147 92.63 -25.75 32.37
N LEU A 148 93.35 -24.62 32.30
CA LEU A 148 94.81 -24.53 32.46
C LEU A 148 95.16 -23.36 33.39
#